data_AF-A0A0P4VLZ1-F1
#
_entry.id   AF-A0A0P4VLZ1-F1
#
_cell.length_a   1.000
_cell.length_b   1.000
_cell.length_c   1.000
_cell.angle_alpha   90.00
_cell.angle_beta   90.00
_cell.angle_gamma   90.00
#
_symmetry.space_group_name_H-M   'P 1'
#
loop_
_entity.id
_entity.type
_entity.pdbx_description
1 polymer ?
#
loop_
_entity_poly.entity_id
_entity_poly.type
_entity_poly.pdbx_seq_one_letter_code
_entity_poly.pdbx_strand_id
1 'polypeptide(L)'
;NVKCYLVPKESLSVEWMIKEIDLPNLQEITIGRGKEYGIMDLACSKEQLLLEADTAARMVKIRRVGRNPSILAGFPLEQNQVYIAREGMVLQITPEIVYTVTFEALQQNKRENEEKILPEVKKLAKKFTWSIIPSGTVITCMTNEVNFSLRKIAGFDLDGTL
;
A
#
# COMPACT_ATOMS: atom_id res chain seq x y z
N ASN A 1 21.46 -6.45 1.19
CA ASN A 1 20.39 -7.19 0.48
C ASN A 1 19.06 -6.65 0.92
N VAL A 2 18.26 -6.12 -0.01
CA VAL A 2 16.86 -5.75 0.25
C VAL A 2 16.10 -7.02 0.58
N LYS A 3 15.32 -7.01 1.66
CA LYS A 3 14.41 -8.10 2.02
C LYS A 3 12.99 -7.77 1.59
N CYS A 4 12.19 -8.79 1.33
CA CYS A 4 10.80 -8.65 0.93
C CYS A 4 9.92 -9.49 1.87
N TYR A 5 8.79 -8.93 2.27
CA TYR A 5 7.89 -9.52 3.25
C TYR A 5 6.44 -9.39 2.82
N LEU A 6 5.61 -10.35 3.23
CA LEU A 6 4.18 -10.15 3.36
C LEU A 6 3.85 -9.85 4.81
N VAL A 7 3.41 -8.62 5.08
CA VAL A 7 3.04 -8.17 6.42
C VAL A 7 1.53 -8.32 6.60
N PRO A 8 1.04 -9.08 7.61
CA PRO A 8 -0.39 -9.22 7.83
C PRO A 8 -1.01 -7.88 8.20
N LYS A 9 -2.15 -7.55 7.61
CA LYS A 9 -2.98 -6.46 8.11
C LYS A 9 -3.71 -6.95 9.35
N GLU A 10 -3.76 -6.10 10.38
CA GLU A 10 -4.56 -6.38 11.57
C GLU A 10 -6.01 -6.68 11.14
N SER A 11 -6.44 -7.90 11.44
CA SER A 11 -7.78 -8.38 11.14
C SER A 11 -8.44 -8.69 12.47
N LEU A 12 -9.52 -7.96 12.77
CA LEU A 12 -10.22 -8.02 14.06
C LEU A 12 -11.00 -9.34 14.27
N SER A 13 -11.05 -10.21 13.27
CA SER A 13 -11.92 -11.40 13.23
C SER A 13 -11.19 -12.74 13.33
N VAL A 14 -9.85 -12.77 13.35
CA VAL A 14 -9.09 -14.02 13.38
C VAL A 14 -8.59 -14.33 14.79
N GLU A 15 -9.01 -15.47 15.33
CA GLU A 15 -8.56 -15.97 16.64
C GLU A 15 -7.11 -16.47 16.62
N TRP A 16 -6.55 -16.70 15.43
CA TRP A 16 -5.25 -17.32 15.24
C TRP A 16 -4.18 -16.28 14.86
N MET A 17 -2.97 -16.45 15.39
CA MET A 17 -1.86 -15.51 15.23
C MET A 17 -1.22 -15.64 13.84
N ILE A 18 -1.69 -14.81 12.90
CA ILE A 18 -1.11 -14.68 11.56
C ILE A 18 0.32 -14.15 11.67
N LYS A 19 1.26 -14.77 10.95
CA LYS A 19 2.66 -14.32 10.93
C LYS A 19 3.00 -13.55 9.66
N GLU A 20 4.00 -12.68 9.78
CA GLU A 20 4.76 -12.15 8.64
C GLU A 20 5.41 -13.31 7.88
N ILE A 21 5.48 -13.17 6.55
CA ILE A 21 6.09 -14.16 5.65
C ILE A 21 7.30 -13.51 4.97
N ASP A 22 8.49 -14.06 5.19
CA ASP A 22 9.69 -13.68 4.46
C ASP A 22 9.63 -14.26 3.03
N LEU A 23 9.94 -13.43 2.04
CA LEU A 23 10.01 -13.80 0.63
C LEU A 23 11.46 -13.76 0.16
N PRO A 24 12.16 -14.92 0.11
CA PRO A 24 13.56 -14.95 -0.29
C PRO A 24 13.71 -14.54 -1.76
N ASN A 25 14.80 -13.82 -2.04
CA ASN A 25 15.05 -13.29 -3.39
C ASN A 25 15.23 -14.41 -4.42
N LEU A 26 14.48 -14.34 -5.51
CA LEU A 26 14.46 -15.27 -6.64
C LEU A 26 14.21 -16.73 -6.23
N GLN A 27 13.49 -16.94 -5.14
CA GLN A 27 13.06 -18.26 -4.68
C GLN A 27 11.53 -18.33 -4.69
N GLU A 28 10.98 -19.33 -5.38
CA GLU A 28 9.55 -19.63 -5.30
C GLU A 28 9.24 -20.28 -3.94
N ILE A 29 8.24 -19.75 -3.24
CA ILE A 29 7.68 -20.34 -2.03
C ILE A 29 6.18 -20.61 -2.21
N THR A 30 5.70 -21.65 -1.56
CA THR A 30 4.26 -21.98 -1.52
C THR A 30 3.68 -21.53 -0.19
N ILE A 31 2.58 -20.78 -0.25
CA ILE A 31 1.85 -20.39 0.94
C ILE A 31 0.41 -20.88 0.89
N GLY A 32 -0.16 -21.18 2.06
CA GLY A 32 -1.52 -21.65 2.21
C GLY A 32 -1.82 -22.05 3.65
N ARG A 33 -2.87 -22.84 3.83
CA ARG A 33 -3.35 -23.29 5.13
C ARG A 33 -2.35 -24.22 5.81
N GLY A 34 -1.85 -23.80 6.97
CA GLY A 34 -0.92 -24.54 7.80
C GLY A 34 -0.40 -23.72 8.98
N LYS A 35 0.26 -24.41 9.91
CA LYS A 35 0.84 -23.79 11.11
C LYS A 35 2.06 -22.91 10.82
N GLU A 36 2.67 -23.07 9.65
CA GLU A 36 3.87 -22.36 9.23
C GLU A 36 3.68 -20.85 9.34
N TYR A 37 2.68 -20.32 8.63
CA TYR A 37 2.31 -18.90 8.60
C TYR A 37 1.14 -18.54 9.53
N GLY A 38 0.64 -19.54 10.28
CA GLY A 38 -0.51 -19.39 11.18
C GLY A 38 -1.87 -19.47 10.47
N ILE A 39 -1.91 -19.67 9.15
CA ILE A 39 -3.16 -19.70 8.37
C ILE A 39 -3.95 -20.97 8.66
N MET A 40 -5.03 -20.85 9.44
CA MET A 40 -5.89 -22.00 9.82
C MET A 40 -7.25 -22.00 9.14
N ASP A 41 -7.59 -20.94 8.39
CA ASP A 41 -8.85 -20.80 7.64
C ASP A 41 -9.07 -21.95 6.65
N LEU A 42 -10.20 -22.65 6.80
CA LEU A 42 -10.61 -23.79 5.96
C LEU A 42 -10.90 -23.38 4.50
N ALA A 43 -11.22 -22.11 4.24
CA ALA A 43 -11.36 -21.58 2.89
C ALA A 43 -9.99 -21.42 2.19
N CYS A 44 -8.88 -21.48 2.91
CA CYS A 44 -7.55 -21.46 2.32
C CYS A 44 -7.09 -22.89 1.97
N SER A 45 -6.65 -23.10 0.74
CA SER A 45 -6.02 -24.37 0.34
C SER A 45 -4.69 -24.54 1.07
N LYS A 46 -4.23 -25.78 1.30
CA LYS A 46 -2.88 -26.03 1.88
C LYS A 46 -1.78 -25.39 1.02
N GLU A 47 -1.99 -25.42 -0.28
CA GLU A 47 -1.19 -24.73 -1.29
C GLU A 47 -2.15 -23.77 -2.01
N GLN A 48 -2.13 -22.49 -1.61
CA GLN A 48 -3.05 -21.48 -2.14
C GLN A 48 -2.37 -20.59 -3.17
N LEU A 49 -1.17 -20.09 -2.86
CA LEU A 49 -0.39 -19.21 -3.72
C LEU A 49 1.05 -19.69 -3.84
N LEU A 50 1.64 -19.46 -5.01
CA LEU A 50 3.07 -19.53 -5.27
C LEU A 50 3.60 -18.12 -5.45
N LEU A 51 4.67 -17.80 -4.74
CA LEU A 51 5.23 -16.45 -4.64
C LEU A 51 6.72 -16.48 -4.94
N GLU A 52 7.19 -15.55 -5.75
CA GLU A 52 8.62 -15.36 -6.01
C GLU A 52 8.93 -13.87 -5.96
N ALA A 53 9.77 -13.44 -5.02
CA ALA A 53 10.20 -12.05 -4.93
C ALA A 53 11.44 -11.79 -5.78
N ASP A 54 11.45 -10.70 -6.53
CA ASP A 54 12.64 -10.10 -7.12
C ASP A 54 12.94 -8.80 -6.37
N THR A 55 13.91 -8.86 -5.46
CA THR A 55 14.25 -7.72 -4.59
C THR A 55 15.06 -6.66 -5.32
N ALA A 56 15.72 -7.01 -6.43
CA ALA A 56 16.40 -6.05 -7.30
C ALA A 56 15.38 -5.23 -8.10
N ALA A 57 14.34 -5.88 -8.64
CA ALA A 57 13.28 -5.23 -9.39
C ALA A 57 12.11 -4.73 -8.53
N ARG A 58 12.15 -4.95 -7.21
CA ARG A 58 11.11 -4.61 -6.23
C ARG A 58 9.71 -5.07 -6.65
N MET A 59 9.62 -6.33 -7.03
CA MET A 59 8.36 -6.95 -7.41
C MET A 59 8.21 -8.36 -6.84
N VAL A 60 6.97 -8.83 -6.72
CA VAL A 60 6.64 -10.20 -6.33
C VAL A 60 5.74 -10.79 -7.41
N LYS A 61 6.16 -11.91 -7.99
CA LYS A 61 5.31 -12.72 -8.86
C LYS A 61 4.37 -13.54 -7.98
N ILE A 62 3.10 -13.52 -8.29
CA ILE A 62 2.04 -14.21 -7.55
C ILE A 62 1.28 -15.10 -8.51
N ARG A 63 1.15 -16.38 -8.17
CA ARG A 63 0.34 -17.34 -8.92
C ARG A 63 -0.61 -18.08 -8.00
N ARG A 64 -1.91 -18.00 -8.28
CA ARG A 64 -2.92 -18.73 -7.53
C ARG A 64 -3.00 -20.18 -8.00
N VAL A 65 -2.78 -21.12 -7.09
CA VAL A 65 -2.90 -22.57 -7.36
C VAL A 65 -4.09 -23.20 -6.65
N GLY A 66 -4.47 -22.66 -5.49
CA GLY A 66 -5.62 -23.13 -4.72
C GLY A 66 -6.97 -22.88 -5.41
N ARG A 67 -7.98 -23.64 -5.01
CA ARG A 67 -9.32 -23.61 -5.64
C ARG A 67 -10.07 -22.30 -5.39
N ASN A 68 -10.01 -21.80 -4.15
CA ASN A 68 -10.73 -20.60 -3.76
C ASN A 68 -10.03 -19.35 -4.29
N PRO A 69 -10.77 -18.27 -4.60
CA PRO A 69 -10.20 -17.06 -5.17
C PRO A 69 -9.32 -16.33 -4.15
N SER A 70 -8.29 -15.68 -4.66
CA SER A 70 -7.48 -14.69 -3.92
C SER A 70 -7.50 -13.39 -4.72
N ILE A 71 -7.29 -12.26 -4.06
CA ILE A 71 -7.46 -10.93 -4.65
C ILE A 71 -6.16 -10.15 -4.48
N LEU A 72 -5.70 -9.49 -5.54
CA LEU A 72 -4.56 -8.58 -5.52
C LEU A 72 -5.02 -7.18 -5.90
N ALA A 73 -4.78 -6.20 -5.02
CA ALA A 73 -5.15 -4.80 -5.21
C ALA A 73 -6.63 -4.61 -5.65
N GLY A 74 -7.53 -5.42 -5.10
CA GLY A 74 -8.96 -5.39 -5.42
C GLY A 74 -9.40 -6.23 -6.61
N PHE A 75 -8.48 -6.84 -7.36
CA PHE A 75 -8.79 -7.67 -8.52
C PHE A 75 -8.61 -9.17 -8.22
N PRO A 76 -9.59 -10.03 -8.55
CA PRO A 76 -9.48 -11.47 -8.34
C PRO A 76 -8.42 -12.09 -9.26
N LEU A 77 -7.64 -13.03 -8.72
CA LEU A 77 -6.61 -13.75 -9.46
C LEU A 77 -7.19 -14.97 -10.17
N GLU A 78 -6.92 -15.11 -11.46
CA GLU A 78 -7.21 -16.33 -12.22
C GLU A 78 -6.31 -17.48 -11.75
N GLN A 79 -6.81 -18.73 -11.87
CA GLN A 79 -6.00 -19.89 -11.48
C GLN A 79 -4.85 -20.07 -12.46
N ASN A 80 -3.66 -20.36 -11.93
CA ASN A 80 -2.43 -20.63 -12.68
C ASN A 80 -1.92 -19.47 -13.56
N GLN A 81 -2.53 -18.29 -13.50
CA GLN A 81 -1.97 -17.08 -14.09
C GLN A 81 -0.98 -16.41 -13.13
N VAL A 82 0.03 -15.75 -13.70
CA VAL A 82 1.05 -15.00 -12.95
C VAL A 82 0.69 -13.52 -12.97
N TYR A 83 0.66 -12.92 -11.79
CA TYR A 83 0.43 -11.51 -11.57
C TYR A 83 1.63 -10.88 -10.87
N ILE A 84 1.81 -9.58 -11.03
CA ILE A 84 2.93 -8.84 -10.43
C ILE A 84 2.38 -7.93 -9.34
N ALA A 85 2.90 -8.09 -8.13
CA ALA A 85 2.68 -7.18 -7.02
C ALA A 85 3.90 -6.31 -6.76
N ARG A 86 3.67 -5.09 -6.27
CA ARG A 86 4.69 -4.11 -5.88
C ARG A 86 4.51 -3.69 -4.43
N GLU A 87 5.48 -2.96 -3.91
CA GLU A 87 5.43 -2.30 -2.59
C GLU A 87 4.06 -1.67 -2.31
N GLY A 88 3.50 -1.95 -1.13
CA GLY A 88 2.23 -1.40 -0.66
C GLY A 88 0.98 -2.03 -1.27
N MET A 89 1.10 -2.91 -2.27
CA MET A 89 -0.07 -3.63 -2.80
C MET A 89 -0.61 -4.62 -1.78
N VAL A 90 -1.94 -4.69 -1.72
CA VAL A 90 -2.66 -5.55 -0.79
C VAL A 90 -2.99 -6.87 -1.46
N LEU A 91 -2.59 -7.97 -0.83
CA LEU A 91 -2.88 -9.33 -1.23
C LEU A 91 -3.85 -9.95 -0.21
N GLN A 92 -5.05 -10.27 -0.65
CA GLN A 92 -6.06 -10.96 0.15
C GLN A 92 -6.08 -12.42 -0.26
N ILE A 93 -5.62 -13.29 0.64
CA ILE A 93 -5.55 -14.73 0.41
C ILE A 93 -6.95 -15.34 0.50
N THR A 94 -7.67 -14.98 1.58
CA THR A 94 -9.10 -15.21 1.82
C THR A 94 -9.70 -13.95 2.45
N PRO A 95 -11.03 -13.80 2.56
CA PRO A 95 -11.66 -12.60 3.13
C PRO A 95 -11.13 -12.12 4.48
N GLU A 96 -10.70 -13.04 5.34
CA GLU A 96 -10.20 -12.72 6.69
C GLU A 96 -8.68 -12.55 6.73
N ILE A 97 -7.97 -12.94 5.66
CA ILE A 97 -6.51 -13.04 5.61
C ILE A 97 -5.97 -12.08 4.56
N VAL A 98 -5.48 -10.95 5.04
CA VAL A 98 -5.02 -9.86 4.21
C VAL A 98 -3.58 -9.52 4.55
N TYR A 99 -2.74 -9.40 3.52
CA TYR A 99 -1.34 -9.06 3.61
C TYR A 99 -1.02 -7.81 2.78
N THR A 100 0.06 -7.12 3.13
CA THR A 100 0.66 -6.05 2.33
C THR A 100 2.07 -6.47 1.91
N VAL A 101 2.39 -6.25 0.64
CA VAL A 101 3.75 -6.49 0.12
C VAL A 101 4.66 -5.35 0.57
N THR A 102 5.73 -5.69 1.29
CA THR A 102 6.67 -4.70 1.85
C THR A 102 8.11 -5.08 1.50
N PHE A 103 8.88 -4.12 1.00
CA PHE A 103 10.34 -4.27 0.85
C PHE A 103 11.04 -3.42 1.90
N GLU A 104 12.08 -3.98 2.52
CA GLU A 104 12.93 -3.24 3.45
C GLU A 104 13.52 -2.03 2.74
N ALA A 105 13.22 -0.82 3.23
CA ALA A 105 13.77 0.40 2.66
C ALA A 105 15.30 0.33 2.74
N LEU A 106 15.98 0.44 1.59
CA LEU A 106 17.41 0.68 1.55
C LEU A 106 17.68 1.95 2.40
N GLN A 107 18.30 1.78 3.56
CA GLN A 107 18.64 2.86 4.50
C GLN A 107 19.75 3.78 3.98
N GLN A 108 19.82 4.04 2.67
CA GLN A 108 20.75 4.98 2.07
C GLN A 108 19.96 5.86 1.10
N ASN A 109 19.88 7.16 1.44
CA ASN A 109 19.32 8.29 0.66
C ASN A 109 17.87 8.76 0.93
N LYS A 110 17.22 8.38 2.04
CA LYS A 110 15.99 9.08 2.49
C LYS A 110 16.20 10.09 3.61
N ARG A 111 17.19 9.89 4.50
CA ARG A 111 17.45 10.82 5.61
C ARG A 111 18.03 12.16 5.13
N GLU A 112 18.87 12.18 4.09
CA GLU A 112 19.44 13.43 3.57
C GLU A 112 18.42 14.28 2.77
N ASN A 113 17.39 13.66 2.19
CA ASN A 113 16.34 14.38 1.47
C ASN A 113 15.16 14.75 2.38
N GLU A 114 14.74 13.91 3.33
CA GLU A 114 13.66 14.28 4.27
C GLU A 114 14.10 15.40 5.24
N GLU A 115 15.37 15.46 5.67
CA GLU A 115 15.89 16.59 6.47
C GLU A 115 15.99 17.90 5.67
N LYS A 116 16.13 17.85 4.35
CA LYS A 116 16.10 19.05 3.48
C LYS A 116 14.67 19.47 3.10
N ILE A 117 13.77 18.50 2.87
CA ILE A 117 12.39 18.76 2.44
C ILE A 117 11.53 19.25 3.63
N LEU A 118 11.73 18.75 4.84
CA LEU A 118 10.92 19.13 6.01
C LEU A 118 10.97 20.64 6.36
N PRO A 119 12.13 21.32 6.37
CA PRO A 119 12.17 22.76 6.59
C PRO A 119 11.58 23.55 5.41
N GLU A 120 11.71 23.08 4.17
CA GLU A 120 11.16 23.74 2.99
C GLU A 120 9.62 23.61 2.91
N VAL A 121 9.08 22.43 3.22
CA VAL A 121 7.63 22.20 3.34
C VAL A 121 7.03 23.01 4.50
N LYS A 122 7.71 23.13 5.64
CA LYS A 122 7.27 24.01 6.75
C LYS A 122 7.32 25.49 6.36
N LYS A 123 8.33 25.92 5.59
CA LYS A 123 8.42 27.29 5.06
C LYS A 123 7.29 27.57 4.06
N LEU A 124 6.96 26.60 3.22
CA LEU A 124 5.86 26.69 2.27
C LEU A 124 4.49 26.68 2.97
N ALA A 125 4.28 25.81 3.96
CA ALA A 125 3.04 25.75 4.74
C ALA A 125 2.76 27.03 5.53
N LYS A 126 3.79 27.76 5.98
CA LYS A 126 3.64 29.10 6.57
C LYS A 126 3.14 30.16 5.57
N LYS A 127 3.28 29.92 4.27
CA LYS A 127 2.86 30.85 3.20
C LYS A 127 1.38 30.71 2.85
N PHE A 128 0.74 29.59 3.16
CA PHE A 128 -0.64 29.30 2.79
C PHE A 128 -1.51 29.10 4.03
N THR A 129 -2.59 29.86 4.12
CA THR A 129 -3.64 29.63 5.12
C THR A 129 -4.85 28.98 4.45
N TRP A 130 -5.30 27.87 5.04
CA TRP A 130 -6.53 27.20 4.67
C TRP A 130 -7.66 27.73 5.55
N SER A 131 -8.78 28.13 4.96
CA SER A 131 -9.95 28.60 5.70
C SER A 131 -11.20 27.95 5.14
N ILE A 132 -12.01 27.37 6.03
CA ILE A 132 -13.33 26.83 5.71
C ILE A 132 -14.32 27.97 5.92
N ILE A 133 -15.07 28.34 4.88
CA ILE A 133 -16.12 29.34 4.99
C ILE A 133 -17.35 28.68 5.64
N PRO A 134 -18.06 29.35 6.57
CA PRO A 134 -19.16 28.75 7.34
C PRO A 134 -20.32 28.16 6.54
N SER A 135 -20.41 28.43 5.24
CA SER A 135 -21.42 27.82 4.36
C SER A 135 -21.16 26.36 4.01
N GLY A 136 -20.04 25.77 4.46
CA GLY A 136 -19.82 24.32 4.47
C GLY A 136 -19.48 23.66 3.12
N THR A 137 -19.44 24.41 2.03
CA THR A 137 -19.28 23.84 0.67
C THR A 137 -17.97 24.20 -0.03
N VAL A 138 -17.17 25.13 0.50
CA VAL A 138 -15.94 25.59 -0.20
C VAL A 138 -14.76 25.74 0.76
N ILE A 139 -13.61 25.19 0.34
CA ILE A 139 -12.31 25.35 1.01
C ILE A 139 -11.49 26.37 0.19
N THR A 140 -11.01 27.44 0.84
CA THR A 140 -10.14 28.43 0.18
C THR A 140 -8.71 28.33 0.70
N CYS A 141 -7.71 28.32 -0.19
CA CYS A 141 -6.30 28.52 0.15
C CYS A 141 -5.84 29.92 -0.30
N MET A 142 -5.28 30.70 0.60
CA MET A 142 -4.73 32.04 0.29
C MET A 142 -3.23 32.07 0.60
N THR A 143 -2.45 32.74 -0.26
CA THR A 143 -1.06 33.08 0.04
C THR A 143 -0.99 34.37 0.86
N ASN A 144 -0.15 34.41 1.89
CA ASN A 144 -0.01 35.56 2.78
C ASN A 144 0.59 36.83 2.12
N GLU A 145 0.89 36.82 0.82
CA GLU A 145 1.55 37.90 0.08
C GLU A 145 0.69 38.53 -1.02
N VAL A 146 -0.64 38.28 -1.05
CA VAL A 146 -1.51 38.92 -2.05
C VAL A 146 -1.88 40.33 -1.60
N ASN A 147 -1.23 41.32 -2.21
CA ASN A 147 -1.65 42.71 -2.20
C ASN A 147 -3.12 42.78 -2.70
N PHE A 148 -3.98 43.46 -1.94
CA PHE A 148 -5.46 43.43 -2.05
C PHE A 148 -6.04 43.80 -3.44
N SER A 149 -5.21 44.21 -4.39
CA SER A 149 -5.58 44.76 -5.69
C SER A 149 -5.55 43.78 -6.88
N LEU A 150 -5.09 42.53 -6.73
CA LEU A 150 -5.09 41.53 -7.82
C LEU A 150 -5.65 40.19 -7.36
N ARG A 151 -6.99 40.10 -7.34
CA ARG A 151 -7.70 38.83 -7.08
C ARG A 151 -7.70 37.99 -8.36
N LYS A 152 -6.78 37.03 -8.48
CA LYS A 152 -6.98 35.86 -9.34
C LYS A 152 -7.43 34.70 -8.46
N ILE A 153 -8.72 34.40 -8.52
CA ILE A 153 -9.32 33.25 -7.85
C ILE A 153 -9.21 32.08 -8.84
N ALA A 154 -8.52 31.01 -8.44
CA ALA A 154 -8.62 29.72 -9.10
C ALA A 154 -9.62 28.88 -8.30
N GLY A 155 -10.77 28.57 -8.89
CA GLY A 155 -11.69 27.58 -8.35
C GLY A 155 -11.24 26.19 -8.79
N PHE A 156 -11.11 25.26 -7.85
CA PHE A 156 -10.89 23.86 -8.16
C PHE A 156 -12.19 23.12 -7.83
N ASP A 157 -12.82 22.58 -8.87
CA ASP A 157 -14.02 21.78 -8.75
C ASP A 157 -13.65 20.35 -8.29
N LEU A 158 -14.40 19.81 -7.34
CA LEU A 158 -14.12 18.51 -6.72
C LEU A 158 -14.94 17.38 -7.36
N ASP A 159 -15.93 17.68 -8.21
CA ASP A 159 -16.77 16.66 -8.84
C ASP A 159 -16.57 16.50 -10.36
N GLY A 160 -15.81 17.40 -11.00
CA GLY A 160 -15.35 17.25 -12.37
C GLY A 160 -16.35 17.69 -13.42
N THR A 161 -17.26 18.60 -13.10
CA THR A 161 -18.22 19.18 -14.06
C THR A 161 -17.89 20.65 -14.31
N LEU A 162 -17.20 20.94 -15.42
CA LEU A 162 -17.05 22.30 -15.95
C LEU A 162 -18.30 22.75 -16.71
#